data_AF-A0A369UUP5-F1
#
_entry.id   AF-A0A369UUP5-F1
#
_cell.length_a   1.000
_cell.length_b   1.000
_cell.length_c   1.000
_cell.angle_alpha   90.00
_cell.angle_beta   90.00
_cell.angle_gamma   90.00
#
_symmetry.space_group_name_H-M   'P 1'
#
loop_
_entity.id
_entity.type
_entity.pdbx_description
1 polymer ?
#
loop_
_entity_poly.entity_id
_entity_poly.type
_entity_poly.pdbx_seq_one_letter_code
_entity_poly.pdbx_strand_id
1 'polypeptide(L)'
;MRGDRRRPGHDRGRHRGPAPLRGTAPALHRGLPGHAGGAPRRPRGACGRGRLAGRGRRRRPSAGLRPAGPGPKRTACRVRRGRPRGCAVPSGRRVRRHRSPPVNLTDQQRRSYLARIGYDGRLEPTLEALTALCRAHVRAVPFELLDGPDGLVPGIDAASVYKKVVLRHLGGACMEVNNLFAALLRDLGFEVTTHASRPWLPQDRAYTDTGDHMILVVRIEGVAFLVDVAYSQLTAVTPLRLDGSECTEHGWRFRVVRDRDGGDHIAQRAGAGGRWSPIHRFTLDPRGGEHFATILDLYLTPGTGSPIPRTLMCSRVTGTGKATLVNDVLIETADGGTERSSRVDTPEAARAALALIFAGHPTLAERGARIWQRLVGDPAGTSARAAAPSAATFEETSA
;
A
#
# COMPACT_ATOMS: atom_id res chain seq x y z
N MET A 1 -77.25 -17.32 -0.14
CA MET A 1 -76.59 -18.42 -0.86
C MET A 1 -75.31 -17.86 -1.48
N ARG A 2 -74.13 -18.16 -0.90
CA ARG A 2 -73.18 -19.23 -1.27
C ARG A 2 -72.79 -19.24 -2.76
N GLY A 3 -71.49 -19.07 -3.01
CA GLY A 3 -70.87 -19.20 -4.33
C GLY A 3 -69.37 -18.87 -4.33
N ASP A 4 -68.62 -19.57 -3.48
CA ASP A 4 -67.16 -19.57 -3.33
C ASP A 4 -66.44 -20.00 -4.62
N ARG A 5 -65.45 -19.22 -5.11
CA ARG A 5 -64.31 -19.74 -5.90
C ARG A 5 -63.03 -18.95 -5.63
N ARG A 6 -61.95 -19.72 -5.52
CA ARG A 6 -60.65 -19.44 -4.93
C ARG A 6 -59.70 -18.68 -5.88
N ARG A 7 -58.70 -18.07 -5.23
CA ARG A 7 -57.51 -17.35 -5.73
C ARG A 7 -56.68 -18.13 -6.78
N PRO A 8 -55.80 -17.44 -7.50
CA PRO A 8 -54.38 -17.51 -7.14
C PRO A 8 -53.77 -16.13 -6.89
N GLY A 9 -52.92 -16.05 -5.87
CA GLY A 9 -52.25 -14.82 -5.45
C GLY A 9 -51.12 -14.46 -6.41
N HIS A 10 -51.15 -13.22 -6.89
CA HIS A 10 -49.96 -12.59 -7.45
C HIS A 10 -49.08 -12.12 -6.31
N ASP A 11 -48.07 -12.95 -6.02
CA ASP A 11 -46.89 -12.57 -5.26
C ASP A 11 -46.19 -11.43 -6.00
N ARG A 12 -46.44 -10.18 -5.57
CA ARG A 12 -45.59 -9.05 -5.96
C ARG A 12 -44.28 -9.22 -5.20
N GLY A 13 -43.38 -9.97 -5.83
CA GLY A 13 -42.00 -10.14 -5.40
C GLY A 13 -41.40 -8.79 -5.05
N ARG A 14 -41.28 -8.53 -3.75
CA ARG A 14 -40.36 -7.52 -3.24
C ARG A 14 -38.98 -7.99 -3.68
N HIS A 15 -38.42 -7.35 -4.70
CA HIS A 15 -36.99 -7.43 -4.96
C HIS A 15 -36.27 -6.93 -3.70
N ARG A 16 -35.91 -7.88 -2.83
CA ARG A 16 -34.90 -7.69 -1.80
C ARG A 16 -33.59 -7.50 -2.56
N GLY A 17 -33.22 -6.23 -2.76
CA GLY A 17 -31.84 -5.88 -3.10
C GLY A 17 -30.90 -6.50 -2.06
N PRO A 18 -29.65 -6.80 -2.43
CA PRO A 18 -28.72 -7.50 -1.55
C PRO A 18 -28.56 -6.71 -0.24
N ALA A 19 -28.68 -7.42 0.87
CA ALA A 19 -28.44 -6.92 2.20
C ALA A 19 -27.02 -6.31 2.30
N PRO A 20 -26.81 -5.26 3.11
CA PRO A 20 -25.50 -4.64 3.25
C PRO A 20 -24.49 -5.66 3.81
N LEU A 21 -23.34 -5.73 3.15
CA LEU A 21 -22.24 -6.62 3.52
C LEU A 21 -21.72 -6.26 4.91
N ARG A 22 -21.77 -7.26 5.78
CA ARG A 22 -21.21 -7.26 7.13
C ARG A 22 -19.69 -7.04 7.06
N GLY A 23 -19.20 -6.12 7.88
CA GLY A 23 -17.79 -5.94 8.28
C GLY A 23 -16.72 -6.48 7.33
N THR A 24 -16.45 -5.78 6.23
CA THR A 24 -15.29 -5.99 5.36
C THR A 24 -14.24 -4.90 5.55
N ALA A 25 -13.15 -5.20 6.25
CA ALA A 25 -11.93 -4.41 6.27
C ALA A 25 -11.45 -4.23 4.82
N PRO A 26 -10.77 -3.10 4.55
CA PRO A 26 -10.55 -2.62 3.20
C PRO A 26 -9.79 -3.65 2.36
N ALA A 27 -10.02 -3.57 1.05
CA ALA A 27 -9.30 -4.30 0.01
C ALA A 27 -7.77 -4.20 0.15
N LEU A 28 -7.23 -3.25 0.91
CA LEU A 28 -5.78 -3.15 1.09
C LEU A 28 -5.16 -4.40 1.78
N HIS A 29 -5.83 -5.11 2.71
CA HIS A 29 -5.14 -6.16 3.48
C HIS A 29 -5.93 -7.40 3.96
N ARG A 30 -7.15 -7.70 3.47
CA ARG A 30 -7.88 -8.92 3.89
C ARG A 30 -7.49 -10.20 3.13
N GLY A 31 -6.23 -10.65 3.25
CA GLY A 31 -5.84 -11.89 2.57
C GLY A 31 -4.56 -12.55 3.05
N LEU A 32 -4.50 -12.93 4.32
CA LEU A 32 -3.51 -13.88 4.81
C LEU A 32 -4.24 -15.04 5.52
N PRO A 33 -4.14 -16.28 5.01
CA PRO A 33 -4.89 -17.40 5.58
C PRO A 33 -4.34 -17.75 6.96
N GLY A 34 -5.21 -17.70 7.98
CA GLY A 34 -4.97 -18.34 9.27
C GLY A 34 -4.95 -19.85 9.10
N HIS A 35 -3.86 -20.50 9.50
CA HIS A 35 -3.80 -21.94 9.63
C HIS A 35 -4.73 -22.40 10.77
N ALA A 36 -5.88 -22.98 10.41
CA ALA A 36 -6.61 -23.88 11.29
C ALA A 36 -6.26 -25.32 10.87
N GLY A 37 -5.75 -26.10 11.82
CA GLY A 37 -5.33 -27.48 11.61
C GLY A 37 -6.49 -28.39 11.19
N GLY A 38 -6.20 -29.29 10.26
CA GLY A 38 -7.11 -30.35 9.83
C GLY A 38 -6.53 -31.14 8.67
N ALA A 39 -5.91 -32.28 8.95
CA ALA A 39 -5.85 -33.41 8.02
C ALA A 39 -6.92 -34.43 8.45
N PRO A 40 -7.34 -35.43 7.64
CA PRO A 40 -6.92 -35.79 6.27
C PRO A 40 -8.11 -36.11 5.32
N ARG A 41 -7.84 -36.41 4.03
CA ARG A 41 -8.38 -37.59 3.30
C ARG A 41 -7.78 -37.72 1.89
N ARG A 42 -7.21 -38.89 1.61
CA ARG A 42 -6.77 -39.35 0.28
C ARG A 42 -7.98 -39.89 -0.51
N PRO A 43 -8.01 -39.77 -1.84
CA PRO A 43 -8.69 -40.75 -2.68
C PRO A 43 -7.70 -41.82 -3.14
N ARG A 44 -8.10 -43.09 -2.96
CA ARG A 44 -7.52 -44.26 -3.61
C ARG A 44 -8.19 -44.47 -4.98
N GLY A 45 -7.42 -45.04 -5.91
CA GLY A 45 -7.90 -45.74 -7.10
C GLY A 45 -7.22 -45.23 -8.38
N ALA A 46 -6.73 -46.04 -9.31
CA ALA A 46 -6.46 -47.48 -9.36
C ALA A 46 -5.46 -47.71 -10.51
N CYS A 47 -4.85 -48.89 -10.50
CA CYS A 47 -3.79 -49.39 -11.38
C CYS A 47 -4.03 -49.28 -12.90
N GLY A 48 -2.92 -49.22 -13.65
CA GLY A 48 -2.88 -49.55 -15.07
C GLY A 48 -1.44 -49.65 -15.57
N ARG A 49 -0.98 -50.86 -15.83
CA ARG A 49 0.41 -51.27 -16.11
C ARG A 49 0.89 -50.82 -17.50
N GLY A 50 2.21 -50.68 -17.66
CA GLY A 50 2.86 -50.64 -18.96
C GLY A 50 4.37 -50.47 -18.85
N ARG A 51 5.09 -51.58 -18.67
CA ARG A 51 6.56 -51.66 -18.73
C ARG A 51 7.06 -51.45 -20.17
N LEU A 52 8.27 -50.92 -20.30
CA LEU A 52 9.46 -51.45 -21.01
C LEU A 52 10.45 -50.27 -21.15
N ALA A 53 11.62 -50.29 -20.48
CA ALA A 53 12.89 -50.86 -20.96
C ALA A 53 13.30 -50.30 -22.35
N GLY A 54 14.51 -49.82 -22.62
CA GLY A 54 15.79 -49.78 -21.91
C GLY A 54 16.65 -48.64 -22.46
N ARG A 55 17.59 -48.14 -21.66
CA ARG A 55 19.05 -48.40 -21.76
C ARG A 55 19.74 -47.86 -23.01
N GLY A 56 20.84 -47.14 -22.75
CA GLY A 56 22.01 -47.08 -23.63
C GLY A 56 22.26 -45.70 -24.21
N ARG A 57 22.99 -44.84 -23.50
CA ARG A 57 24.46 -44.66 -23.58
C ARG A 57 24.91 -43.77 -24.75
N ARG A 58 25.46 -42.61 -24.34
CA ARG A 58 26.74 -41.99 -24.73
C ARG A 58 27.09 -41.95 -26.23
N ARG A 59 27.34 -40.74 -26.75
CA ARG A 59 28.68 -40.15 -27.00
C ARG A 59 28.54 -38.85 -27.83
N ARG A 60 29.26 -37.79 -27.41
CA ARG A 60 29.74 -36.66 -28.24
C ARG A 60 30.89 -37.18 -29.17
N PRO A 61 31.52 -36.43 -30.09
CA PRO A 61 31.46 -34.98 -30.40
C PRO A 61 31.54 -34.61 -31.90
N SER A 62 31.73 -33.29 -32.14
CA SER A 62 32.64 -32.64 -33.10
C SER A 62 32.15 -32.18 -34.49
N ALA A 63 32.81 -31.07 -34.89
CA ALA A 63 32.84 -30.35 -36.17
C ALA A 63 31.60 -29.48 -36.45
N GLY A 64 31.64 -28.15 -36.59
CA GLY A 64 32.74 -27.28 -37.01
C GLY A 64 32.77 -27.16 -38.53
N LEU A 65 32.15 -26.10 -39.09
CA LEU A 65 32.59 -25.29 -40.23
C LEU A 65 31.50 -24.27 -40.63
N ARG A 66 31.94 -23.03 -40.92
CA ARG A 66 31.17 -21.83 -41.29
C ARG A 66 30.85 -21.83 -42.83
N PRO A 67 30.49 -20.68 -43.44
CA PRO A 67 29.16 -20.08 -43.56
C PRO A 67 28.68 -20.03 -45.02
N ALA A 68 27.38 -19.84 -45.26
CA ALA A 68 26.84 -19.52 -46.58
C ALA A 68 25.92 -18.30 -46.51
N GLY A 69 26.07 -17.42 -47.50
CA GLY A 69 25.54 -16.07 -47.57
C GLY A 69 24.05 -15.94 -47.95
N PRO A 70 23.65 -14.82 -48.57
CA PRO A 70 22.46 -14.06 -48.22
C PRO A 70 21.19 -14.51 -48.95
N GLY A 71 20.08 -14.54 -48.22
CA GLY A 71 18.72 -14.76 -48.73
C GLY A 71 17.87 -13.47 -48.73
N PRO A 72 16.79 -13.42 -49.52
CA PRO A 72 16.43 -12.24 -50.30
C PRO A 72 15.25 -11.43 -49.74
N LYS A 73 15.17 -10.20 -50.28
CA LYS A 73 14.09 -9.21 -50.14
C LYS A 73 12.70 -9.83 -50.33
N ARG A 74 11.78 -9.52 -49.41
CA ARG A 74 10.34 -9.71 -49.59
C ARG A 74 9.57 -8.42 -49.29
N THR A 75 9.11 -7.82 -50.39
CA THR A 75 7.81 -7.18 -50.62
C THR A 75 6.96 -6.76 -49.41
N ALA A 76 6.72 -5.45 -49.37
CA ALA A 76 5.78 -4.77 -48.49
C ALA A 76 4.33 -5.19 -48.78
N CYS A 77 3.61 -5.60 -47.73
CA CYS A 77 2.15 -5.68 -47.71
C CYS A 77 1.62 -4.55 -46.80
N ARG A 78 1.04 -3.52 -47.41
CA ARG A 78 0.35 -2.42 -46.70
C ARG A 78 -0.97 -2.95 -46.15
N VAL A 79 -1.05 -3.13 -44.84
CA VAL A 79 -2.34 -3.28 -44.13
C VAL A 79 -2.73 -1.93 -43.54
N ARG A 80 -3.76 -1.30 -44.12
CA ARG A 80 -4.46 -0.14 -43.53
C ARG A 80 -5.12 -0.58 -42.23
N ARG A 81 -4.69 -0.04 -41.09
CA ARG A 81 -5.40 -0.15 -39.81
C ARG A 81 -6.20 1.13 -39.55
N GLY A 82 -7.51 0.99 -39.43
CA GLY A 82 -8.42 2.06 -39.03
C GLY A 82 -8.19 2.50 -37.58
N ARG A 83 -8.37 3.80 -37.33
CA ARG A 83 -8.39 4.41 -35.99
C ARG A 83 -9.65 3.97 -35.22
N PRO A 84 -9.56 3.60 -33.93
CA PRO A 84 -10.71 3.64 -33.05
C PRO A 84 -10.97 5.10 -32.60
N ARG A 85 -12.25 5.49 -32.60
CA ARG A 85 -12.74 6.78 -32.13
C ARG A 85 -12.61 6.84 -30.61
N GLY A 86 -11.78 7.74 -30.10
CA GLY A 86 -11.67 8.03 -28.67
C GLY A 86 -12.74 9.02 -28.22
N CYS A 87 -13.37 8.73 -27.09
CA CYS A 87 -14.26 9.65 -26.37
C CYS A 87 -13.47 10.88 -25.91
N ALA A 88 -13.96 12.07 -26.26
CA ALA A 88 -13.39 13.34 -25.85
C ALA A 88 -13.70 13.63 -24.38
N VAL A 89 -12.68 13.93 -23.58
CA VAL A 89 -12.81 14.50 -22.24
C VAL A 89 -12.71 16.03 -22.38
N PRO A 90 -13.57 16.84 -21.75
CA PRO A 90 -13.51 18.29 -21.90
C PRO A 90 -12.28 18.85 -21.20
N SER A 91 -11.42 19.54 -21.96
CA SER A 91 -10.31 20.33 -21.47
C SER A 91 -10.81 21.65 -20.89
N GLY A 92 -10.58 21.93 -19.60
CA GLY A 92 -11.09 23.19 -19.04
C GLY A 92 -10.82 23.52 -17.58
N ARG A 93 -9.62 23.23 -17.03
CA ARG A 93 -9.11 24.00 -15.88
C ARG A 93 -7.58 24.00 -15.92
N ARG A 94 -6.97 25.17 -16.11
CA ARG A 94 -5.52 25.35 -15.96
C ARG A 94 -5.18 25.11 -14.49
N VAL A 95 -4.73 23.90 -14.16
CA VAL A 95 -4.02 23.65 -12.91
C VAL A 95 -2.75 24.49 -12.96
N ARG A 96 -2.59 25.41 -11.99
CA ARG A 96 -1.34 26.15 -11.81
C ARG A 96 -0.24 25.11 -11.60
N ARG A 97 0.73 25.07 -12.50
CA ARG A 97 1.93 24.24 -12.37
C ARG A 97 2.73 24.74 -11.16
N HIS A 98 2.51 24.14 -10.00
CA HIS A 98 3.40 24.32 -8.87
C HIS A 98 4.61 23.39 -9.10
N ARG A 99 5.59 23.89 -9.87
CA ARG A 99 6.96 23.38 -9.74
C ARG A 99 7.47 23.87 -8.38
N SER A 100 7.25 23.08 -7.34
CA SER A 100 7.93 23.33 -6.07
C SER A 100 9.44 23.11 -6.29
N PRO A 101 10.31 24.08 -5.98
CA PRO A 101 11.75 23.85 -5.98
C PRO A 101 12.08 22.74 -4.96
N PRO A 102 13.25 22.07 -5.06
CA PRO A 102 13.68 21.15 -4.02
C PRO A 102 13.72 21.94 -2.70
N VAL A 103 12.83 21.55 -1.78
CA VAL A 103 12.78 22.17 -0.45
C VAL A 103 13.98 21.64 0.32
N ASN A 104 15.09 22.36 0.27
CA ASN A 104 16.16 22.15 1.23
C ASN A 104 15.63 22.55 2.60
N LEU A 105 15.82 21.69 3.60
CA LEU A 105 15.48 22.02 4.96
C LEU A 105 16.45 23.11 5.43
N THR A 106 15.99 24.06 6.23
CA THR A 106 16.92 24.92 6.97
C THR A 106 17.73 24.08 7.96
N ASP A 107 18.91 24.55 8.36
CA ASP A 107 19.72 23.86 9.38
C ASP A 107 18.94 23.60 10.67
N GLN A 108 18.08 24.54 11.07
CA GLN A 108 17.21 24.36 12.23
C GLN A 108 16.16 23.26 12.01
N GLN A 109 15.57 23.19 10.82
CA GLN A 109 14.62 22.13 10.49
C GLN A 109 15.29 20.77 10.44
N ARG A 110 16.48 20.66 9.82
CA ARG A 110 17.30 19.44 9.81
C ARG A 110 17.57 18.97 11.24
N ARG A 111 18.12 19.84 12.11
CA ARG A 111 18.42 19.49 13.51
C ARG A 111 17.18 19.02 14.27
N SER A 112 16.06 19.70 14.12
CA SER A 112 14.81 19.32 14.79
C SER A 112 14.27 17.98 14.29
N TYR A 113 14.41 17.69 12.99
CA TYR A 113 14.00 16.42 12.43
C TYR A 113 14.92 15.28 12.93
N LEU A 114 16.23 15.45 12.88
CA LEU A 114 17.17 14.45 13.42
C LEU A 114 16.91 14.19 14.91
N ALA A 115 16.65 15.23 15.70
CA ALA A 115 16.24 15.09 17.10
C ALA A 115 14.90 14.34 17.25
N ARG A 116 13.90 14.64 16.42
CA ARG A 116 12.59 13.96 16.42
C ARG A 116 12.70 12.46 16.19
N ILE A 117 13.66 12.02 15.37
CA ILE A 117 13.89 10.60 15.09
C ILE A 117 14.96 9.98 16.00
N GLY A 118 15.55 10.77 16.91
CA GLY A 118 16.61 10.31 17.81
C GLY A 118 17.88 9.89 17.07
N TYR A 119 18.26 10.61 16.00
CA TYR A 119 19.44 10.31 15.20
C TYR A 119 20.56 11.31 15.46
N ASP A 120 21.70 10.81 15.91
CA ASP A 120 22.95 11.54 16.20
C ASP A 120 24.16 10.97 15.45
N GLY A 121 23.92 10.05 14.50
CA GLY A 121 24.96 9.39 13.71
C GLY A 121 25.54 10.23 12.58
N ARG A 122 26.35 9.57 11.75
CA ARG A 122 27.04 10.16 10.60
C ARG A 122 26.08 10.69 9.55
N LEU A 123 26.37 11.88 9.02
CA LEU A 123 25.51 12.55 8.04
C LEU A 123 25.99 12.38 6.59
N GLU A 124 27.17 11.78 6.38
CA GLU A 124 27.69 11.54 5.02
C GLU A 124 26.79 10.58 4.24
N PRO A 125 26.58 10.79 2.92
CA PRO A 125 25.63 10.03 2.11
C PRO A 125 26.12 8.60 1.78
N THR A 126 26.23 7.78 2.81
CA THR A 126 26.70 6.39 2.77
C THR A 126 25.53 5.43 2.99
N LEU A 127 25.70 4.16 2.59
CA LEU A 127 24.68 3.13 2.85
C LEU A 127 24.46 2.90 4.35
N GLU A 128 25.51 3.04 5.16
CA GLU A 128 25.44 2.93 6.62
C GLU A 128 24.55 4.03 7.21
N ALA A 129 24.81 5.30 6.85
CA ALA A 129 24.00 6.44 7.28
C ALA A 129 22.54 6.30 6.82
N LEU A 130 22.31 5.95 5.55
CA LEU A 130 20.96 5.74 5.01
C LEU A 130 20.21 4.66 5.80
N THR A 131 20.87 3.53 6.08
CA THR A 131 20.28 2.43 6.84
C THR A 131 19.92 2.84 8.26
N ALA A 132 20.81 3.58 8.92
CA ALA A 132 20.60 4.06 10.28
C ALA A 132 19.49 5.12 10.35
N LEU A 133 19.41 6.03 9.38
CA LEU A 133 18.33 7.02 9.23
C LEU A 133 16.97 6.36 9.02
N CYS A 134 16.87 5.36 8.12
CA CYS A 134 15.62 4.63 7.91
C CYS A 134 15.14 3.96 9.20
N ARG A 135 16.04 3.27 9.92
CA ARG A 135 15.75 2.61 11.20
C ARG A 135 15.29 3.60 12.26
N ALA A 136 15.99 4.71 12.42
CA ALA A 136 15.62 5.77 13.36
C ALA A 136 14.23 6.33 13.03
N HIS A 137 13.96 6.62 11.75
CA HIS A 137 12.69 7.16 11.31
C HIS A 137 11.51 6.23 11.62
N VAL A 138 11.54 4.97 11.15
CA VAL A 138 10.41 4.03 11.31
C VAL A 138 10.14 3.66 12.77
N ARG A 139 11.17 3.76 13.62
CA ARG A 139 11.05 3.54 15.07
C ARG A 139 10.52 4.75 15.81
N ALA A 140 10.62 5.96 15.25
CA ALA A 140 10.24 7.19 15.92
C ALA A 140 8.89 7.74 15.42
N VAL A 141 8.61 7.64 14.12
CA VAL A 141 7.43 8.19 13.45
C VAL A 141 6.46 7.05 13.10
N PRO A 142 5.24 7.01 13.65
CA PRO A 142 4.26 5.99 13.31
C PRO A 142 3.64 6.28 11.94
N PHE A 143 3.29 5.22 11.20
CA PHE A 143 2.42 5.36 10.03
C PHE A 143 0.98 5.50 10.49
N GLU A 144 0.25 6.46 9.93
CA GLU A 144 -1.16 6.67 10.29
C GLU A 144 -1.96 7.32 9.15
N LEU A 145 -3.23 6.90 9.01
CA LEU A 145 -4.20 7.45 8.07
C LEU A 145 -5.42 8.05 8.80
N LEU A 146 -5.22 8.67 9.98
CA LEU A 146 -6.32 9.16 10.82
C LEU A 146 -7.00 10.43 10.27
N ASP A 147 -6.31 11.18 9.41
CA ASP A 147 -6.88 12.38 8.77
C ASP A 147 -8.07 12.05 7.88
N GLY A 148 -8.02 10.93 7.14
CA GLY A 148 -9.11 10.48 6.28
C GLY A 148 -10.43 10.27 7.02
N PRO A 149 -10.48 9.41 8.06
CA PRO A 149 -11.66 9.22 8.89
C PRO A 149 -12.21 10.50 9.54
N ASP A 150 -11.36 11.48 9.81
CA ASP A 150 -11.78 12.76 10.38
C ASP A 150 -12.19 13.79 9.31
N GLY A 151 -12.18 13.42 8.03
CA GLY A 151 -12.55 14.28 6.91
C GLY A 151 -11.52 15.39 6.63
N LEU A 152 -10.28 15.21 7.10
CA LEU A 152 -9.19 16.16 6.89
C LEU A 152 -8.40 15.82 5.64
N VAL A 153 -7.99 16.86 4.91
CA VAL A 153 -7.06 16.74 3.79
C VAL A 153 -5.64 17.02 4.30
N PRO A 154 -4.74 16.04 4.31
CA PRO A 154 -3.37 16.24 4.74
C PRO A 154 -2.60 17.11 3.74
N GLY A 155 -1.80 18.04 4.24
CA GLY A 155 -0.84 18.76 3.41
C GLY A 155 0.33 17.85 3.07
N ILE A 156 0.62 17.63 1.78
CA ILE A 156 1.73 16.78 1.32
C ILE A 156 3.01 17.57 1.01
N ASP A 157 2.98 18.90 1.12
CA ASP A 157 4.18 19.73 0.98
C ASP A 157 5.08 19.62 2.22
N ALA A 158 6.39 19.76 2.01
CA ALA A 158 7.38 19.53 3.07
C ALA A 158 7.18 20.42 4.30
N ALA A 159 6.69 21.67 4.15
CA ALA A 159 6.51 22.57 5.27
C ALA A 159 5.31 22.17 6.15
N SER A 160 4.19 21.80 5.54
CA SER A 160 3.01 21.30 6.25
C SER A 160 3.32 19.97 6.95
N VAL A 161 3.98 19.04 6.26
CA VAL A 161 4.34 17.75 6.84
C VAL A 161 5.36 17.92 7.97
N TYR A 162 6.34 18.82 7.82
CA TYR A 162 7.32 19.11 8.88
C TYR A 162 6.62 19.59 10.16
N LYS A 163 5.64 20.50 10.06
CA LYS A 163 4.86 20.95 11.24
C LYS A 163 4.11 19.79 11.89
N LYS A 164 3.52 18.87 11.11
CA LYS A 164 2.77 17.72 11.61
C LYS A 164 3.68 16.66 12.26
N VAL A 165 4.68 16.18 11.53
CA VAL A 165 5.50 15.03 11.93
C VAL A 165 6.59 15.43 12.93
N VAL A 166 7.25 16.57 12.69
CA VAL A 166 8.39 17.01 13.51
C VAL A 166 7.92 17.85 14.68
N LEU A 167 7.24 18.98 14.43
CA LEU A 167 6.91 19.92 15.52
C LEU A 167 5.78 19.43 16.43
N ARG A 168 4.74 18.81 15.86
CA ARG A 168 3.60 18.27 16.62
C ARG A 168 3.83 16.82 17.07
N HIS A 169 4.97 16.22 16.73
CA HIS A 169 5.30 14.84 17.06
C HIS A 169 4.20 13.84 16.68
N LEU A 170 3.59 13.98 15.50
CA LEU A 170 2.60 13.03 14.98
C LEU A 170 3.24 12.05 13.98
N GLY A 171 2.39 11.20 13.39
CA GLY A 171 2.72 10.34 12.25
C GLY A 171 2.31 10.96 10.91
N GLY A 172 2.17 10.12 9.89
CA GLY A 172 1.52 10.50 8.64
C GLY A 172 1.36 9.35 7.65
N ALA A 173 0.71 9.66 6.54
CA ALA A 173 0.54 8.80 5.38
C ALA A 173 1.85 8.67 4.57
N CYS A 174 1.91 7.73 3.62
CA CYS A 174 3.11 7.51 2.82
C CYS A 174 3.55 8.75 2.03
N MET A 175 2.60 9.49 1.44
CA MET A 175 2.88 10.72 0.70
C MET A 175 3.41 11.86 1.58
N GLU A 176 3.04 11.89 2.85
CA GLU A 176 3.55 12.87 3.81
C GLU A 176 4.97 12.46 4.23
N VAL A 177 5.07 11.26 4.81
CA VAL A 177 6.26 10.78 5.51
C VAL A 177 7.42 10.52 4.55
N ASN A 178 7.20 9.83 3.43
CA ASN A 178 8.26 9.58 2.46
C ASN A 178 8.69 10.87 1.75
N ASN A 179 7.80 11.84 1.53
CA ASN A 179 8.18 13.13 0.93
C ASN A 179 9.04 13.97 1.89
N LEU A 180 8.67 14.03 3.17
CA LEU A 180 9.48 14.69 4.19
C LEU A 180 10.84 13.99 4.38
N PHE A 181 10.87 12.65 4.39
CA PHE A 181 12.12 11.89 4.47
C PHE A 181 13.01 12.13 3.23
N ALA A 182 12.43 12.21 2.03
CA ALA A 182 13.16 12.59 0.82
C ALA A 182 13.79 13.98 0.93
N ALA A 183 13.09 14.96 1.53
CA ALA A 183 13.64 16.30 1.76
C ALA A 183 14.86 16.26 2.69
N LEU A 184 14.79 15.49 3.80
CA LEU A 184 15.95 15.28 4.68
C LEU A 184 17.12 14.63 3.95
N LEU A 185 16.87 13.54 3.20
CA LEU A 185 17.95 12.85 2.50
C LEU A 185 18.62 13.73 1.44
N ARG A 186 17.85 14.52 0.68
CA ARG A 186 18.41 15.48 -0.28
C ARG A 186 19.25 16.56 0.41
N ASP A 187 18.79 17.06 1.55
CA ASP A 187 19.52 18.04 2.37
C ASP A 187 20.87 17.47 2.86
N LEU A 188 20.91 16.17 3.15
CA LEU A 188 22.14 15.44 3.52
C LEU A 188 23.02 15.04 2.31
N GLY A 189 22.64 15.42 1.10
CA GLY A 189 23.42 15.17 -0.12
C GLY A 189 23.20 13.80 -0.77
N PHE A 190 22.17 13.04 -0.37
CA PHE A 190 21.78 11.82 -1.08
C PHE A 190 21.09 12.15 -2.41
N GLU A 191 21.38 11.35 -3.44
CA GLU A 191 20.63 11.38 -4.70
C GLU A 191 19.29 10.63 -4.53
N VAL A 192 18.19 11.37 -4.35
CA VAL A 192 16.86 10.80 -4.05
C VAL A 192 15.81 11.18 -5.08
N THR A 193 15.19 10.16 -5.66
CA THR A 193 14.03 10.30 -6.56
C THR A 193 12.79 9.69 -5.92
N THR A 194 11.65 10.39 -6.02
CA THR A 194 10.34 9.91 -5.60
C THR A 194 9.66 9.17 -6.76
N HIS A 195 9.04 8.03 -6.47
CA HIS A 195 8.30 7.23 -7.44
C HIS A 195 6.92 6.84 -6.91
N ALA A 196 6.01 6.54 -7.83
CA ALA A 196 4.74 5.95 -7.49
C ALA A 196 4.83 4.42 -7.64
N SER A 197 4.28 3.72 -6.66
CA SER A 197 4.15 2.28 -6.65
C SER A 197 2.68 1.88 -6.50
N ARG A 198 2.38 0.68 -6.97
CA ARG A 198 1.04 0.08 -6.96
C ARG A 198 1.07 -1.06 -5.95
N PRO A 199 0.48 -0.90 -4.75
CA PRO A 199 0.28 -1.94 -3.76
C PRO A 199 -0.32 -3.22 -4.34
N TRP A 200 0.13 -4.35 -3.82
CA TRP A 200 -0.49 -5.64 -4.06
C TRP A 200 -1.74 -5.80 -3.19
N LEU A 201 -2.83 -6.26 -3.82
CA LEU A 201 -4.12 -6.56 -3.22
C LEU A 201 -4.32 -8.08 -3.20
N PRO A 202 -4.05 -8.77 -2.07
CA PRO A 202 -4.03 -10.24 -2.02
C PRO A 202 -5.34 -10.90 -2.45
N GLN A 203 -6.50 -10.31 -2.10
CA GLN A 203 -7.82 -10.86 -2.42
C GLN A 203 -8.14 -10.81 -3.92
N ASP A 204 -7.71 -9.75 -4.60
CA ASP A 204 -7.95 -9.57 -6.03
C ASP A 204 -6.87 -10.25 -6.87
N ARG A 205 -5.79 -10.71 -6.21
CA ARG A 205 -4.56 -11.21 -6.83
C ARG A 205 -4.07 -10.26 -7.92
N ALA A 206 -4.17 -8.97 -7.64
CA ALA A 206 -3.88 -7.88 -8.55
C ALA A 206 -3.16 -6.75 -7.79
N TYR A 207 -2.58 -5.81 -8.53
CA TYR A 207 -2.09 -4.56 -7.97
C TYR A 207 -3.15 -3.48 -8.13
N THR A 208 -3.14 -2.46 -7.27
CA THR A 208 -4.02 -1.29 -7.41
C THR A 208 -3.92 -0.68 -8.81
N ASP A 209 -4.99 -0.04 -9.29
CA ASP A 209 -5.01 0.55 -10.63
C ASP A 209 -4.14 1.81 -10.73
N THR A 210 -4.04 2.53 -9.63
CA THR A 210 -3.28 3.78 -9.49
C THR A 210 -1.97 3.58 -8.75
N GLY A 211 -0.95 4.36 -9.11
CA GLY A 211 0.28 4.45 -8.33
C GLY A 211 0.07 5.33 -7.11
N ASP A 212 -0.56 4.77 -6.08
CA ASP A 212 -1.04 5.47 -4.90
C ASP A 212 -0.10 5.42 -3.69
N HIS A 213 0.96 4.60 -3.77
CA HIS A 213 1.96 4.51 -2.72
C HIS A 213 3.27 5.19 -3.14
N MET A 214 3.68 6.21 -2.40
CA MET A 214 4.94 6.92 -2.62
C MET A 214 6.11 6.10 -2.09
N ILE A 215 7.12 5.87 -2.90
CA ILE A 215 8.38 5.23 -2.51
C ILE A 215 9.57 6.11 -2.92
N LEU A 216 10.73 5.86 -2.33
CA LEU A 216 11.98 6.53 -2.68
C LEU A 216 12.94 5.56 -3.35
N VAL A 217 13.66 6.05 -4.36
CA VAL A 217 14.86 5.40 -4.88
C VAL A 217 16.05 6.30 -4.58
N VAL A 218 17.00 5.76 -3.81
CA VAL A 218 18.23 6.45 -3.43
C VAL A 218 19.40 5.82 -4.17
N ARG A 219 20.25 6.65 -4.77
CA ARG A 219 21.49 6.19 -5.43
C ARG A 219 22.70 6.53 -4.58
N ILE A 220 23.55 5.53 -4.39
CA ILE A 220 24.83 5.64 -3.67
C ILE A 220 25.86 4.92 -4.53
N GLU A 221 26.91 5.63 -4.97
CA GLU A 221 28.01 5.06 -5.76
C GLU A 221 27.53 4.24 -6.98
N GLY A 222 26.48 4.74 -7.66
CA GLY A 222 25.89 4.10 -8.84
C GLY A 222 24.90 2.96 -8.54
N VAL A 223 24.79 2.50 -7.29
CA VAL A 223 23.84 1.47 -6.87
C VAL A 223 22.52 2.10 -6.45
N ALA A 224 21.39 1.56 -6.94
CA ALA A 224 20.06 2.03 -6.61
C ALA A 224 19.40 1.19 -5.51
N PHE A 225 18.81 1.87 -4.54
CA PHE A 225 18.14 1.27 -3.39
C PHE A 225 16.69 1.75 -3.28
N LEU A 226 15.76 0.82 -3.10
CA LEU A 226 14.39 1.10 -2.69
C LEU A 226 14.40 1.45 -1.20
N VAL A 227 13.85 2.61 -0.87
CA VAL A 227 13.69 3.12 0.48
C VAL A 227 12.23 3.47 0.70
N ASP A 228 11.68 2.99 1.81
CA ASP A 228 10.30 3.23 2.18
C ASP A 228 10.13 3.19 3.70
N VAL A 229 9.92 4.37 4.29
CA VAL A 229 9.78 4.53 5.75
C VAL A 229 8.31 4.63 6.18
N ALA A 230 7.36 4.42 5.26
CA ALA A 230 5.95 4.68 5.47
C ALA A 230 5.01 3.61 4.90
N TYR A 231 5.50 2.37 4.79
CA TYR A 231 4.71 1.18 4.40
C TYR A 231 4.99 0.00 5.34
N SER A 232 5.08 0.34 6.62
CA SER A 232 5.80 -0.37 7.69
C SER A 232 5.48 -1.84 7.84
N GLN A 233 4.26 -2.32 7.58
CA GLN A 233 3.94 -3.74 7.77
C GLN A 233 4.49 -4.66 6.68
N LEU A 234 4.73 -4.12 5.47
CA LEU A 234 5.08 -4.93 4.30
C LEU A 234 6.53 -4.77 3.84
N THR A 235 7.23 -3.70 4.23
CA THR A 235 8.56 -3.36 3.69
C THR A 235 9.68 -3.59 4.67
N ALA A 236 10.91 -3.80 4.18
CA ALA A 236 12.08 -3.80 5.04
C ALA A 236 12.27 -2.42 5.68
N VAL A 237 12.83 -2.36 6.90
CA VAL A 237 13.22 -1.09 7.52
C VAL A 237 14.55 -0.56 6.98
N THR A 238 15.22 -1.37 6.15
CA THR A 238 16.51 -1.06 5.56
C THR A 238 16.41 -0.92 4.04
N PRO A 239 17.30 -0.15 3.39
CA PRO A 239 17.31 0.01 1.94
C PRO A 239 17.48 -1.34 1.22
N LEU A 240 16.69 -1.57 0.16
CA LEU A 240 16.75 -2.80 -0.65
C LEU A 240 17.38 -2.52 -2.00
N ARG A 241 18.39 -3.30 -2.40
CA ARG A 241 19.00 -3.18 -3.73
C ARG A 241 18.01 -3.57 -4.82
N LEU A 242 18.05 -2.87 -5.95
CA LEU A 242 17.21 -3.12 -7.14
C LEU A 242 17.76 -4.22 -8.07
N ASP A 243 18.69 -5.05 -7.58
CA ASP A 243 19.39 -6.10 -8.34
C ASP A 243 18.97 -7.52 -7.96
N GLY A 244 17.94 -7.68 -7.11
CA GLY A 244 17.46 -8.97 -6.64
C GLY A 244 18.16 -9.48 -5.38
N SER A 245 19.14 -8.76 -4.84
CA SER A 245 19.78 -9.12 -3.57
C SER A 245 18.75 -9.24 -2.45
N GLU A 246 18.90 -10.28 -1.64
CA GLU A 246 18.03 -10.54 -0.50
C GLU A 246 18.54 -9.80 0.74
N CYS A 247 17.60 -9.25 1.50
CA CYS A 247 17.83 -8.69 2.83
C CYS A 247 16.99 -9.46 3.84
N THR A 248 17.58 -9.83 4.98
CA THR A 248 16.88 -10.55 6.05
C THR A 248 16.73 -9.67 7.28
N GLU A 249 15.52 -9.60 7.84
CA GLU A 249 15.19 -8.79 9.00
C GLU A 249 14.12 -9.50 9.83
N HIS A 250 14.37 -9.75 11.12
CA HIS A 250 13.40 -10.40 12.02
C HIS A 250 12.83 -11.74 11.47
N GLY A 251 13.65 -12.49 10.72
CA GLY A 251 13.27 -13.75 10.05
C GLY A 251 12.43 -13.59 8.78
N TRP A 252 12.12 -12.36 8.37
CA TRP A 252 11.57 -12.04 7.06
C TRP A 252 12.70 -11.82 6.06
N ARG A 253 12.49 -12.24 4.82
CA ARG A 253 13.37 -11.93 3.68
C ARG A 253 12.67 -10.98 2.74
N PHE A 254 13.42 -10.03 2.20
CA PHE A 254 12.95 -9.01 1.28
C PHE A 254 13.87 -8.92 0.08
N ARG A 255 13.31 -8.60 -1.09
CA ARG A 255 14.08 -8.33 -2.31
C ARG A 255 13.27 -7.49 -3.29
N VAL A 256 13.96 -6.91 -4.26
CA VAL A 256 13.34 -6.26 -5.41
C VAL A 256 13.76 -6.99 -6.67
N VAL A 257 12.80 -7.60 -7.37
CA VAL A 257 13.04 -8.33 -8.63
C VAL A 257 12.44 -7.58 -9.81
N ARG A 258 12.94 -7.85 -11.01
CA ARG A 258 12.28 -7.38 -12.24
C ARG A 258 11.16 -8.33 -12.65
N ASP A 259 10.06 -7.76 -13.14
CA ASP A 259 9.00 -8.55 -13.75
C ASP A 259 9.51 -9.24 -15.02
N ARG A 260 8.97 -10.42 -15.32
CA ARG A 260 9.39 -11.28 -16.44
C ARG A 260 9.09 -10.64 -17.79
N ASP A 261 8.07 -9.78 -17.85
CA ASP A 261 7.62 -9.09 -19.06
C ASP A 261 8.31 -7.73 -19.28
N GLY A 262 9.33 -7.40 -18.49
CA GLY A 262 10.44 -6.56 -18.95
C GLY A 262 10.38 -5.05 -18.66
N GLY A 263 9.79 -4.60 -17.55
CA GLY A 263 9.88 -3.17 -17.18
C GLY A 263 9.78 -2.85 -15.69
N ASP A 264 8.85 -3.49 -15.00
CA ASP A 264 8.51 -3.14 -13.63
C ASP A 264 9.46 -3.79 -12.62
N HIS A 265 9.67 -3.11 -11.50
CA HIS A 265 10.29 -3.65 -10.29
C HIS A 265 9.19 -4.12 -9.34
N ILE A 266 9.39 -5.26 -8.71
CA ILE A 266 8.46 -5.86 -7.75
C ILE A 266 9.19 -6.05 -6.44
N ALA A 267 8.76 -5.32 -5.41
CA ALA A 267 9.18 -5.58 -4.04
C ALA A 267 8.45 -6.83 -3.53
N GLN A 268 9.19 -7.78 -2.94
CA GLN A 268 8.65 -9.04 -2.44
C GLN A 268 9.13 -9.30 -1.01
N ARG A 269 8.30 -10.00 -0.23
CA ARG A 269 8.67 -10.55 1.09
C ARG A 269 8.45 -12.07 1.15
N ALA A 270 9.22 -12.75 1.98
CA ALA A 270 9.01 -14.14 2.34
C ALA A 270 9.22 -14.34 3.85
N GLY A 271 8.23 -14.91 4.54
CA GLY A 271 8.34 -15.30 5.95
C GLY A 271 8.87 -16.73 6.12
N ALA A 272 8.60 -17.33 7.28
CA ALA A 272 9.08 -18.66 7.69
C ALA A 272 8.74 -19.77 6.67
N GLY A 273 7.57 -19.68 6.02
CA GLY A 273 7.13 -20.65 5.01
C GLY A 273 7.89 -20.58 3.68
N GLY A 274 8.83 -19.65 3.53
CA GLY A 274 9.75 -19.56 2.39
C GLY A 274 9.16 -19.06 1.07
N ARG A 275 7.83 -18.88 0.99
CA ARG A 275 7.15 -18.41 -0.22
C ARG A 275 7.25 -16.90 -0.36
N TRP A 276 7.70 -16.45 -1.53
CA TRP A 276 7.72 -15.05 -1.91
C TRP A 276 6.31 -14.55 -2.24
N SER A 277 5.92 -13.43 -1.63
CA SER A 277 4.69 -12.70 -1.88
C SER A 277 5.02 -11.28 -2.32
N PRO A 278 4.36 -10.74 -3.36
CA PRO A 278 4.51 -9.35 -3.76
C PRO A 278 4.00 -8.39 -2.68
N ILE A 279 4.63 -7.23 -2.62
CA ILE A 279 4.27 -6.10 -1.73
C ILE A 279 3.68 -4.95 -2.57
N HIS A 280 4.45 -4.49 -3.55
CA HIS A 280 4.05 -3.46 -4.51
C HIS A 280 4.90 -3.58 -5.78
N ARG A 281 4.40 -3.04 -6.89
CA ARG A 281 5.13 -2.90 -8.15
C ARG A 281 5.36 -1.44 -8.51
N PHE A 282 6.44 -1.13 -9.22
CA PHE A 282 6.75 0.24 -9.61
C PHE A 282 7.66 0.29 -10.84
N THR A 283 7.61 1.42 -11.56
CA THR A 283 8.59 1.79 -12.58
C THR A 283 9.57 2.81 -11.99
N LEU A 284 10.69 3.03 -12.68
CA LEU A 284 11.64 4.09 -12.33
C LEU A 284 11.29 5.44 -12.99
N ASP A 285 10.03 5.62 -13.37
CA ASP A 285 9.53 6.92 -13.84
C ASP A 285 9.35 7.87 -12.63
N PRO A 286 10.06 9.01 -12.56
CA PRO A 286 9.95 9.92 -11.44
C PRO A 286 8.54 10.49 -11.29
N ARG A 287 8.05 10.55 -10.05
CA ARG A 287 6.73 11.13 -9.73
C ARG A 287 6.88 12.19 -8.65
N GLY A 288 6.35 13.38 -8.93
CA GLY A 288 6.41 14.54 -8.03
C GLY A 288 5.05 14.89 -7.42
N GLY A 289 4.99 16.05 -6.75
CA GLY A 289 3.81 16.50 -6.01
C GLY A 289 2.51 16.54 -6.82
N GLU A 290 2.54 16.86 -8.12
CA GLU A 290 1.34 16.90 -8.98
C GLU A 290 0.64 15.52 -9.08
N HIS A 291 1.42 14.44 -9.19
CA HIS A 291 0.89 13.07 -9.22
C HIS A 291 0.20 12.74 -7.90
N PHE A 292 0.89 12.99 -6.77
CA PHE A 292 0.39 12.64 -5.45
C PHE A 292 -0.75 13.55 -4.96
N ALA A 293 -0.80 14.81 -5.39
CA ALA A 293 -1.97 15.66 -5.17
C ALA A 293 -3.22 15.09 -5.86
N THR A 294 -3.07 14.57 -7.08
CA THR A 294 -4.17 13.91 -7.80
C THR A 294 -4.64 12.63 -7.08
N ILE A 295 -3.71 11.83 -6.55
CA ILE A 295 -4.05 10.65 -5.73
C ILE A 295 -4.79 11.06 -4.46
N LEU A 296 -4.33 12.11 -3.79
CA LEU A 296 -4.98 12.60 -2.57
C LEU A 296 -6.42 13.06 -2.83
N ASP A 297 -6.63 13.82 -3.91
CA ASP A 297 -7.95 14.25 -4.35
C ASP A 297 -8.85 13.04 -4.64
N LEU A 298 -8.34 12.02 -5.34
CA LEU A 298 -9.06 10.78 -5.60
C LEU A 298 -9.48 10.08 -4.30
N TYR A 299 -8.64 10.11 -3.28
CA TYR A 299 -8.87 9.40 -2.02
C TYR A 299 -9.77 10.11 -1.03
N LEU A 300 -9.82 11.45 -1.06
CA LEU A 300 -10.55 12.22 -0.06
C LEU A 300 -11.81 12.88 -0.60
N THR A 301 -11.99 12.95 -1.91
CA THR A 301 -13.22 13.48 -2.51
C THR A 301 -14.39 12.50 -2.29
N PRO A 302 -15.51 12.94 -1.70
CA PRO A 302 -16.71 12.13 -1.60
C PRO A 302 -17.20 11.67 -2.98
N GLY A 303 -17.68 10.41 -3.08
CA GLY A 303 -18.24 9.87 -4.33
C GLY A 303 -17.24 9.17 -5.25
N THR A 304 -15.93 9.24 -4.97
CA THR A 304 -14.90 8.47 -5.74
C THR A 304 -14.87 6.98 -5.39
N GLY A 305 -15.62 6.57 -4.37
CA GLY A 305 -15.60 5.19 -3.86
C GLY A 305 -14.39 4.86 -2.98
N SER A 306 -13.54 5.85 -2.66
CA SER A 306 -12.36 5.65 -1.81
C SER A 306 -12.70 5.02 -0.45
N PRO A 307 -11.93 4.00 -0.01
CA PRO A 307 -12.10 3.41 1.32
C PRO A 307 -11.44 4.25 2.43
N ILE A 308 -10.54 5.19 2.10
CA ILE A 308 -9.70 5.91 3.07
C ILE A 308 -10.52 6.63 4.15
N PRO A 309 -11.60 7.38 3.82
CA PRO A 309 -12.43 8.05 4.84
C PRO A 309 -13.17 7.10 5.79
N ARG A 310 -13.21 5.80 5.49
CA ARG A 310 -13.88 4.75 6.28
C ARG A 310 -12.89 3.69 6.79
N THR A 311 -11.60 4.03 6.79
CA THR A 311 -10.53 3.13 7.17
C THR A 311 -9.69 3.74 8.28
N LEU A 312 -9.75 3.14 9.47
CA LEU A 312 -8.69 3.29 10.45
C LEU A 312 -7.52 2.43 10.00
N MET A 313 -6.37 3.04 9.72
CA MET A 313 -5.13 2.31 9.47
C MET A 313 -3.96 3.00 10.13
N CYS A 314 -3.20 2.26 10.92
CA CYS A 314 -1.99 2.74 11.57
C CYS A 314 -1.03 1.59 11.84
N SER A 315 0.27 1.89 11.86
CA SER A 315 1.30 0.87 11.98
C SER A 315 2.59 1.41 12.59
N ARG A 316 3.33 0.52 13.25
CA ARG A 316 4.58 0.84 13.94
C ARG A 316 5.55 -0.33 13.91
N VAL A 317 6.83 -0.02 13.74
CA VAL A 317 7.92 -0.96 14.02
C VAL A 317 8.10 -1.06 15.53
N THR A 318 8.01 -2.28 16.05
CA THR A 318 8.21 -2.63 17.46
C THR A 318 9.59 -3.25 17.67
N GLY A 319 9.96 -3.59 18.90
CA GLY A 319 11.25 -4.22 19.18
C GLY A 319 11.43 -5.61 18.54
N THR A 320 10.34 -6.34 18.29
CA THR A 320 10.34 -7.74 17.83
C THR A 320 9.68 -7.92 16.46
N GLY A 321 9.40 -6.82 15.75
CA GLY A 321 8.75 -6.84 14.44
C GLY A 321 7.85 -5.63 14.24
N LYS A 322 6.58 -5.81 13.87
CA LYS A 322 5.64 -4.71 13.54
C LYS A 322 4.23 -5.02 14.02
N ALA A 323 3.51 -3.97 14.38
CA ALA A 323 2.08 -4.02 14.69
C ALA A 323 1.33 -3.08 13.74
N THR A 324 0.22 -3.56 13.19
CA THR A 324 -0.64 -2.80 12.27
C THR A 324 -2.09 -3.04 12.58
N LEU A 325 -2.83 -1.97 12.83
CA LEU A 325 -4.27 -2.03 13.01
C LEU A 325 -4.95 -1.50 11.75
N VAL A 326 -5.81 -2.34 11.15
CA VAL A 326 -6.70 -1.95 10.06
C VAL A 326 -8.14 -2.22 10.52
N ASN A 327 -8.89 -1.16 10.81
CA ASN A 327 -10.22 -1.24 11.42
C ASN A 327 -10.25 -2.18 12.64
N ASP A 328 -10.82 -3.36 12.48
CA ASP A 328 -11.04 -4.40 13.50
C ASP A 328 -10.00 -5.52 13.44
N VAL A 329 -8.93 -5.39 12.64
CA VAL A 329 -7.91 -6.43 12.48
C VAL A 329 -6.55 -5.90 12.91
N LEU A 330 -5.99 -6.50 13.95
CA LEU A 330 -4.60 -6.30 14.37
C LEU A 330 -3.72 -7.37 13.73
N ILE A 331 -2.71 -6.92 12.98
CA ILE A 331 -1.70 -7.76 12.33
C ILE A 331 -0.37 -7.51 13.02
N GLU A 332 0.23 -8.57 13.52
CA GLU A 332 1.52 -8.54 14.19
C GLU A 332 2.50 -9.45 13.44
N THR A 333 3.61 -8.88 12.97
CA THR A 333 4.76 -9.66 12.51
C THR A 333 5.73 -9.78 13.66
N ALA A 334 6.20 -10.99 13.94
CA ALA A 334 7.17 -11.27 14.99
C ALA A 334 8.47 -11.84 14.42
N ASP A 335 9.48 -11.95 15.28
CA ASP A 335 10.72 -12.65 15.01
C ASP A 335 10.48 -14.06 14.44
N GLY A 336 11.42 -14.50 13.60
CA GLY A 336 11.32 -15.79 12.91
C GLY A 336 10.44 -15.76 11.67
N GLY A 337 10.05 -14.59 11.16
CA GLY A 337 9.31 -14.48 9.90
C GLY A 337 7.86 -14.92 10.00
N THR A 338 7.26 -14.78 11.18
CA THR A 338 5.88 -15.19 11.45
C THR A 338 4.94 -13.98 11.46
N GLU A 339 3.68 -14.24 11.15
CA GLU A 339 2.63 -13.23 11.15
C GLU A 339 1.39 -13.80 11.83
N ARG A 340 0.77 -13.01 12.69
CA ARG A 340 -0.48 -13.31 13.35
C ARG A 340 -1.48 -12.21 13.05
N SER A 341 -2.70 -12.59 12.72
CA SER A 341 -3.83 -11.67 12.66
C SER A 341 -4.83 -12.01 13.76
N SER A 342 -5.38 -11.01 14.42
CA SER A 342 -6.42 -11.15 15.42
C SER A 342 -7.51 -10.10 15.23
N ARG A 343 -8.72 -10.41 15.69
CA ARG A 343 -9.81 -9.43 15.71
C ARG A 343 -9.71 -8.57 16.95
N VAL A 344 -9.95 -7.28 16.76
CA VAL A 344 -10.12 -6.28 17.79
C VAL A 344 -11.61 -5.95 17.82
N ASP A 345 -12.33 -6.57 18.75
CA ASP A 345 -13.80 -6.49 18.82
C ASP A 345 -14.31 -5.74 20.06
N THR A 346 -13.42 -5.33 20.96
CA THR A 346 -13.77 -4.57 22.18
C THR A 346 -13.03 -3.24 22.25
N PRO A 347 -13.61 -2.21 22.88
CA PRO A 347 -12.93 -0.94 23.11
C PRO A 347 -11.61 -1.09 23.89
N GLU A 348 -11.54 -2.05 24.83
CA GLU A 348 -10.34 -2.34 25.62
C GLU A 348 -9.22 -2.88 24.73
N ALA A 349 -9.53 -3.83 23.85
CA ALA A 349 -8.58 -4.38 22.89
C ALA A 349 -8.11 -3.31 21.89
N ALA A 350 -9.01 -2.44 21.44
CA ALA A 350 -8.66 -1.33 20.55
C ALA A 350 -7.70 -0.34 21.21
N ARG A 351 -7.99 0.06 22.46
CA ARG A 351 -7.10 0.92 23.24
C ARG A 351 -5.72 0.28 23.45
N ALA A 352 -5.66 -1.03 23.73
CA ALA A 352 -4.39 -1.73 23.88
C ALA A 352 -3.56 -1.74 22.58
N ALA A 353 -4.19 -2.08 21.44
CA ALA A 353 -3.54 -2.08 20.14
C ALA A 353 -3.02 -0.69 19.74
N LEU A 354 -3.83 0.35 19.97
CA LEU A 354 -3.47 1.74 19.67
C LEU A 354 -2.38 2.27 20.60
N ALA A 355 -2.39 1.89 21.88
CA ALA A 355 -1.32 2.24 22.82
C ALA A 355 0.03 1.61 22.42
N LEU A 356 0.01 0.37 21.91
CA LEU A 356 1.20 -0.28 21.35
C LEU A 356 1.71 0.46 20.09
N ILE A 357 0.84 0.73 19.12
CA ILE A 357 1.20 1.36 17.84
C ILE A 357 1.66 2.81 18.04
N PHE A 358 0.99 3.55 18.93
CA PHE A 358 1.25 4.96 19.21
C PHE A 358 1.98 5.16 20.54
N ALA A 359 2.84 4.22 20.94
CA ALA A 359 3.70 4.40 22.10
C ALA A 359 4.49 5.72 22.00
N GLY A 360 4.44 6.54 23.06
CA GLY A 360 5.00 7.90 23.06
C GLY A 360 4.16 8.97 22.35
N HIS A 361 2.95 8.64 21.88
CA HIS A 361 2.05 9.52 21.13
C HIS A 361 0.60 9.45 21.67
N PRO A 362 0.34 9.87 22.93
CA PRO A 362 -0.95 9.69 23.59
C PRO A 362 -2.11 10.33 22.81
N THR A 363 -1.88 11.49 22.20
CA THR A 363 -2.88 12.18 21.38
C THR A 363 -3.31 11.39 20.14
N LEU A 364 -2.39 10.63 19.52
CA LEU A 364 -2.70 9.73 18.41
C LEU A 364 -3.44 8.49 18.89
N ALA A 365 -3.05 7.92 20.03
CA ALA A 365 -3.73 6.77 20.62
C ALA A 365 -5.20 7.08 20.94
N GLU A 366 -5.46 8.22 21.60
CA GLU A 366 -6.82 8.68 21.89
C GLU A 366 -7.62 8.98 20.61
N ARG A 367 -7.00 9.66 19.64
CA ARG A 367 -7.63 9.95 18.35
C ARG A 367 -8.01 8.68 17.61
N GLY A 368 -7.09 7.72 17.53
CA GLY A 368 -7.34 6.41 16.93
C GLY A 368 -8.46 5.65 17.64
N ALA A 369 -8.56 5.73 18.97
CA ALA A 369 -9.59 5.03 19.74
C ALA A 369 -10.99 5.62 19.46
N ARG A 370 -11.09 6.95 19.35
CA ARG A 370 -12.35 7.61 18.94
C ARG A 370 -12.76 7.22 17.52
N ILE A 371 -11.80 7.15 16.59
CA ILE A 371 -12.05 6.72 15.21
C ILE A 371 -12.51 5.25 15.18
N TRP A 372 -11.82 4.38 15.91
CA TRP A 372 -12.18 2.96 16.02
C TRP A 372 -13.61 2.80 16.57
N GLN A 373 -13.95 3.50 17.65
CA GLN A 373 -15.30 3.45 18.23
C GLN A 373 -16.37 3.88 17.22
N ARG A 374 -16.11 4.94 16.45
CA ARG A 374 -17.02 5.46 15.43
C ARG A 374 -17.21 4.52 14.23
N LEU A 375 -16.13 3.87 13.78
CA LEU A 375 -16.14 3.05 12.55
C LEU A 375 -16.48 1.57 12.82
N VAL A 376 -16.15 1.06 14.00
CA VAL A 376 -16.23 -0.36 14.35
C VAL A 376 -17.10 -0.58 15.60
N GLY A 377 -16.86 0.21 16.65
CA GLY A 377 -17.46 -0.01 17.98
C GLY A 377 -18.95 0.33 18.09
N ASP A 378 -19.52 1.14 17.20
CA ASP A 378 -20.94 1.47 17.16
C ASP A 378 -21.53 1.37 15.74
N PRO A 379 -21.91 0.16 15.29
CA PRO A 379 -22.49 -0.05 13.97
C PRO A 379 -23.90 0.58 13.81
N ALA A 380 -24.57 1.00 14.89
CA ALA A 380 -25.90 1.61 14.83
C ALA A 380 -25.85 3.13 14.58
N GLY A 381 -24.83 3.82 15.10
CA GLY A 381 -24.67 5.28 14.98
C GLY A 381 -24.24 5.79 13.60
N THR A 382 -23.63 4.95 12.76
CA THR A 382 -23.13 5.38 11.43
C THR A 382 -24.24 5.57 10.40
N SER A 383 -25.37 4.87 10.57
CA SER A 383 -26.58 5.01 9.75
C SER A 383 -27.26 6.38 9.94
N ALA A 384 -27.29 6.89 11.17
CA ALA A 384 -28.02 8.12 11.52
C ALA A 384 -27.31 9.41 11.08
N ARG A 385 -25.97 9.39 10.92
CA ARG A 385 -25.18 10.57 10.56
C ARG A 385 -24.95 10.77 9.05
N ALA A 386 -25.38 9.82 8.22
CA ALA A 386 -25.35 9.97 6.76
C ALA A 386 -26.54 10.80 6.21
N ALA A 387 -27.49 11.19 7.07
CA ALA A 387 -28.48 12.20 6.74
C ALA A 387 -27.88 13.59 6.94
N ALA A 388 -27.54 14.26 5.84
CA ALA A 388 -27.17 15.68 5.83
C ALA A 388 -28.25 16.54 6.52
N PRO A 389 -27.89 17.70 7.10
CA PRO A 389 -28.89 18.60 7.66
C PRO A 389 -29.78 19.13 6.53
N SER A 390 -31.09 18.88 6.64
CA SER A 390 -32.10 19.55 5.84
C SER A 390 -31.96 21.06 6.04
N ALA A 391 -31.84 21.78 4.93
CA ALA A 391 -31.71 23.22 4.88
C ALA A 391 -32.77 23.91 5.75
N ALA A 392 -32.32 24.90 6.52
CA ALA A 392 -33.17 25.90 7.13
C ALA A 392 -33.94 26.62 6.02
N THR A 393 -35.27 26.53 6.06
CA THR A 393 -36.16 27.41 5.31
C THR A 393 -36.02 28.83 5.87
N PHE A 394 -35.47 29.73 5.07
CA PHE A 394 -35.61 31.16 5.26
C PHE A 394 -37.09 31.53 5.10
N GLU A 395 -37.64 32.19 6.10
CA GLU A 395 -38.85 33.01 5.96
C GLU A 395 -38.53 34.18 5.03
N GLU A 396 -39.38 34.39 4.03
CA GLU A 396 -39.42 35.63 3.28
C GLU A 396 -40.81 36.26 3.47
N THR A 397 -40.83 37.29 4.31
CA THR A 397 -41.90 38.28 4.44
C THR A 397 -42.00 39.10 3.15
N SER A 398 -43.20 39.16 2.55
CA SER A 398 -43.92 40.42 2.18
C SER A 398 -44.94 40.19 1.06
N ALA A 399 -46.22 40.33 1.40
CA ALA A 399 -47.21 41.24 0.79
C ALA A 399 -48.62 40.80 1.18
#